data_AF-A0A957JIH0-F1
#
_entry.id   AF-A0A957JIH0-F1
#
_cell.length_a   1.000
_cell.length_b   1.000
_cell.length_c   1.000
_cell.angle_alpha   90.00
_cell.angle_beta   90.00
_cell.angle_gamma   90.00
#
_symmetry.space_group_name_H-M   'P 1'
#
loop_
_entity.id
_entity.type
_entity.pdbx_description
1 polymer ?
#
loop_
_entity_poly.entity_id
_entity_poly.type
_entity_poly.pdbx_seq_one_letter_code
_entity_poly.pdbx_strand_id
1 'polypeptide(L)'
;MRLRALLQLRCPYCLRGPIFHGVWRMHPNCPVCGAKYEREEGYFMMAIFFGYILGFVAILPFAIWLYLVGAALPWYFFVSLTVLLILSPLIFRYSRAIWMHLDELLDPRRPPKPG
;
A
#
# COMPACT_ATOMS: atom_id res chain seq x y z
N MET A 1 0.80 10.28 15.56
CA MET A 1 -0.06 10.72 14.43
C MET A 1 -0.21 9.57 13.44
N ARG A 2 -1.44 9.22 13.05
CA ARG A 2 -1.74 8.07 12.16
C ARG A 2 -1.10 8.20 10.77
N LEU A 3 -1.06 9.42 10.22
CA LEU A 3 -0.43 9.69 8.93
C LEU A 3 1.07 9.31 8.90
N ARG A 4 1.81 9.66 9.96
CA ARG A 4 3.23 9.27 10.08
C ARG A 4 3.39 7.75 10.16
N ALA A 5 2.49 7.06 10.86
CA ALA A 5 2.51 5.61 10.94
C ALA A 5 2.25 4.96 9.58
N LEU A 6 1.31 5.48 8.78
CA LEU A 6 1.07 5.03 7.41
C LEU A 6 2.30 5.22 6.52
N LEU A 7 2.90 6.41 6.52
CA LEU A 7 4.11 6.70 5.74
C LEU A 7 5.31 5.83 6.16
N GLN A 8 5.38 5.47 7.44
CA GLN A 8 6.43 4.60 7.98
C GLN A 8 6.08 3.10 7.92
N LEU A 9 4.97 2.72 7.27
CA LEU A 9 4.49 1.35 7.15
C LEU A 9 4.37 0.64 8.52
N ARG A 10 3.84 1.38 9.49
CA ARG A 10 3.55 0.91 10.85
C ARG A 10 2.11 0.45 10.97
N CYS A 11 1.91 -0.48 11.90
CA CYS A 11 0.63 -1.08 12.25
C CYS A 11 -0.44 0.00 12.47
N PRO A 12 -1.63 -0.11 11.85
CA PRO A 12 -2.71 0.89 11.99
C PRO A 12 -3.27 0.96 13.42
N TYR A 13 -3.12 -0.14 14.18
CA TYR A 13 -3.69 -0.29 15.51
C TYR A 13 -2.76 0.30 16.59
N CYS A 14 -1.53 -0.20 16.72
CA CYS A 14 -0.60 0.28 17.76
C CYS A 14 0.34 1.41 17.29
N LEU A 15 0.37 1.73 15.99
CA LEU A 15 1.22 2.76 15.36
C LEU A 15 2.74 2.55 15.52
N ARG A 16 3.20 1.42 16.07
CA ARG A 16 4.61 1.15 16.39
C ARG A 16 5.19 -0.05 15.62
N GLY A 17 4.46 -1.15 15.54
CA GLY A 17 4.98 -2.38 14.93
C GLY A 17 5.13 -2.27 13.41
N PRO A 18 6.22 -2.78 12.81
CA PRO A 18 6.37 -2.82 11.36
C PRO A 18 5.35 -3.77 10.72
N ILE A 19 4.76 -3.37 9.61
CA ILE A 19 3.85 -4.23 8.83
C ILE A 19 4.64 -5.31 8.08
N PHE A 20 5.73 -4.92 7.42
CA PHE A 20 6.50 -5.78 6.52
C PHE A 20 7.80 -6.30 7.16
N HIS A 21 8.19 -7.53 6.81
CA HIS A 21 9.54 -8.06 7.03
C HIS A 21 10.17 -8.35 5.66
N GLY A 22 10.99 -7.42 5.16
CA GLY A 22 11.52 -7.47 3.79
C GLY A 22 10.64 -6.73 2.78
N VAL A 23 10.95 -6.91 1.50
CA VAL A 23 10.37 -6.11 0.40
C VAL A 23 8.94 -6.53 0.08
N TRP A 24 8.69 -7.84 0.00
CA TRP A 24 7.42 -8.41 -0.47
C TRP A 24 6.67 -9.20 0.60
N ARG A 25 7.26 -9.37 1.78
CA ARG A 25 6.69 -10.22 2.83
C ARG A 25 6.13 -9.38 3.96
N MET A 26 4.92 -9.73 4.36
CA MET A 26 4.19 -9.08 5.44
C MET A 26 4.19 -10.00 6.66
N HIS A 27 4.29 -9.44 7.86
CA HIS A 27 4.02 -10.26 9.04
C HIS A 27 2.53 -10.68 9.03
N PRO A 28 2.19 -11.90 9.49
CA PRO A 28 0.80 -12.29 9.66
C PRO A 28 0.12 -11.53 10.81
N ASN A 29 0.90 -11.27 11.88
CA ASN A 29 0.49 -10.55 13.07
C ASN A 29 1.47 -9.41 13.36
N CYS A 30 0.99 -8.34 13.99
CA CYS A 30 1.86 -7.26 14.44
C CYS A 30 2.83 -7.78 15.51
N PRO A 31 4.15 -7.59 15.36
CA PRO A 31 5.13 -8.09 16.32
C PRO A 31 5.13 -7.32 17.66
N VAL A 32 4.38 -6.22 17.77
CA VAL A 32 4.31 -5.39 18.99
C VAL A 32 3.01 -5.61 19.76
N CYS A 33 1.86 -5.63 19.08
CA CYS A 33 0.55 -5.76 19.73
C CYS A 33 -0.17 -7.09 19.45
N GLY A 34 0.42 -7.99 18.65
CA GLY A 34 -0.15 -9.30 18.33
C GLY A 34 -1.34 -9.28 17.35
N ALA A 35 -1.85 -8.11 16.98
CA ALA A 35 -3.02 -7.98 16.10
C ALA A 35 -2.79 -8.68 14.75
N LYS A 36 -3.70 -9.59 14.36
CA LYS A 36 -3.71 -10.24 13.05
C LYS A 36 -4.05 -9.20 11.98
N TYR A 37 -3.20 -9.06 10.96
CA TYR A 37 -3.43 -8.04 9.93
C TYR A 37 -4.55 -8.44 8.96
N GLU A 38 -4.59 -9.71 8.56
CA GLU A 38 -5.68 -10.27 7.77
C GLU A 38 -6.86 -10.61 8.69
N ARG A 39 -7.89 -9.76 8.67
CA ARG A 39 -9.10 -9.91 9.51
C ARG A 39 -9.95 -11.09 9.03
N GLU A 40 -10.11 -11.20 7.72
CA GLU A 40 -10.96 -12.16 7.02
C GLU A 40 -10.21 -12.72 5.81
N GLU A 41 -10.64 -13.87 5.31
CA GLU A 41 -10.07 -14.43 4.08
C GLU A 41 -10.31 -13.48 2.91
N GLY A 42 -9.25 -13.16 2.16
CA GLY A 42 -9.36 -12.22 1.04
C GLY A 42 -9.46 -10.75 1.45
N TYR A 43 -9.18 -10.40 2.71
CA TYR A 43 -9.15 -9.01 3.20
C TYR A 43 -8.36 -8.05 2.31
N PHE A 44 -7.27 -8.51 1.70
CA PHE A 44 -6.41 -7.69 0.83
C PHE A 44 -6.93 -7.53 -0.60
N MET A 45 -8.10 -8.06 -0.96
CA MET A 45 -8.71 -7.80 -2.26
C MET A 45 -8.95 -6.30 -2.47
N MET A 46 -9.41 -5.59 -1.44
CA MET A 46 -9.59 -4.14 -1.52
C MET A 46 -8.28 -3.37 -1.61
N ALA A 47 -7.17 -3.92 -1.10
CA ALA A 47 -5.85 -3.34 -1.29
C ALA A 47 -5.40 -3.36 -2.76
N ILE A 48 -5.95 -4.25 -3.59
CA ILE A 48 -5.65 -4.28 -5.04
C ILE A 48 -6.17 -3.00 -5.71
N PHE A 49 -7.37 -2.54 -5.33
CA PHE A 49 -7.93 -1.29 -5.84
C PHE A 49 -7.03 -0.08 -5.56
N PHE A 50 -6.50 0.03 -4.34
CA PHE A 50 -5.51 1.06 -4.01
C PHE A 50 -4.21 0.88 -4.81
N GLY A 51 -3.81 -0.35 -5.12
CA GLY A 51 -2.69 -0.64 -6.00
C GLY A 51 -2.88 -0.05 -7.40
N TYR A 52 -4.09 -0.16 -7.98
CA TYR A 52 -4.39 0.45 -9.28
C TYR A 52 -4.35 1.97 -9.25
N ILE A 53 -4.91 2.60 -8.20
CA ILE A 53 -4.83 4.05 -8.03
C ILE A 53 -3.36 4.50 -7.97
N LEU A 54 -2.55 3.85 -7.13
CA LEU A 54 -1.13 4.18 -6.99
C LEU A 54 -0.35 3.95 -8.29
N GLY A 55 -0.63 2.86 -9.02
CA GLY A 55 -0.02 2.58 -10.31
C GLY A 55 -0.37 3.64 -11.35
N PHE A 56 -1.64 4.07 -11.41
CA PHE A 56 -2.08 5.15 -12.29
C PHE A 56 -1.39 6.47 -11.95
N VAL A 57 -1.38 6.86 -10.67
CA VAL A 57 -0.69 8.07 -10.20
C VAL A 57 0.81 8.04 -10.51
N ALA A 58 1.43 6.86 -10.45
CA ALA A 58 2.85 6.69 -10.78
C ALA A 58 3.14 6.89 -12.28
N ILE A 59 2.27 6.42 -13.18
CA ILE A 59 2.47 6.51 -14.63
C ILE A 59 2.05 7.86 -15.19
N LEU A 60 0.99 8.47 -14.66
CA LEU A 60 0.37 9.69 -15.17
C LEU A 60 1.36 10.84 -15.50
N PRO A 61 2.31 11.23 -14.63
CA PRO A 61 3.24 12.32 -14.96
C PRO A 61 4.13 11.99 -16.16
N PHE A 62 4.53 10.72 -16.32
CA PHE A 62 5.30 10.28 -17.48
C PHE A 62 4.46 10.28 -18.74
N ALA A 63 3.21 9.80 -18.67
CA ALA A 63 2.30 9.84 -19.82
C ALA A 63 2.06 11.28 -20.31
N ILE A 64 1.88 12.24 -19.38
CA ILE A 64 1.76 13.66 -19.72
C ILE A 64 3.05 14.17 -20.37
N TRP A 65 4.21 13.86 -19.79
CA TRP A 65 5.50 14.24 -20.36
C TRP A 65 5.69 13.72 -21.79
N LEU A 66 5.37 12.44 -22.03
CA LEU A 66 5.46 11.80 -23.34
C LEU A 66 4.53 12.43 -24.38
N TYR A 67 3.35 12.85 -23.94
CA TYR A 67 2.42 13.58 -24.78
C TYR A 67 2.98 14.94 -25.20
N LEU A 68 3.55 15.69 -24.25
CA LEU A 68 4.12 17.02 -24.51
C LEU A 68 5.32 16.99 -25.47
N VAL A 69 6.12 15.92 -25.44
CA VAL A 69 7.27 15.76 -26.36
C VAL A 69 6.91 15.07 -27.69
N GLY A 70 5.63 14.74 -27.90
CA GLY A 70 5.16 14.09 -29.13
C GLY A 70 5.71 12.68 -29.33
N ALA A 71 5.95 11.92 -28.25
CA ALA A 71 6.52 10.58 -28.33
C ALA A 71 5.59 9.59 -29.05
N ALA A 72 6.18 8.62 -29.74
CA ALA A 72 5.43 7.53 -30.40
C ALA A 72 4.77 6.59 -29.37
N LEU A 73 3.68 5.94 -29.78
CA LEU A 73 2.89 5.04 -28.93
C LEU A 73 3.70 3.93 -28.20
N PRO A 74 4.70 3.27 -28.84
CA PRO A 74 5.48 2.24 -28.14
C PRO A 74 6.20 2.76 -26.89
N TRP A 75 6.56 4.04 -26.86
CA TRP A 75 7.29 4.64 -25.75
C TRP A 75 6.42 4.75 -24.49
N TYR A 76 5.11 4.95 -24.63
CA TYR A 76 4.16 4.92 -23.51
C TYR A 76 4.15 3.54 -22.84
N PHE A 77 4.15 2.47 -23.63
CA PHE A 77 4.20 1.10 -23.11
C PHE A 77 5.49 0.84 -22.34
N PHE A 78 6.65 1.11 -22.96
CA PHE A 78 7.95 0.84 -22.33
C PHE A 78 8.15 1.66 -21.07
N VAL A 79 7.87 2.96 -21.10
CA VAL A 79 8.01 3.81 -19.91
C VAL A 79 7.06 3.38 -18.79
N SER A 80 5.79 3.11 -19.11
CA SER A 80 4.82 2.67 -18.10
C SER A 80 5.23 1.33 -17.47
N LEU A 81 5.67 0.37 -18.29
CA LEU A 81 6.16 -0.92 -17.81
C LEU A 81 7.38 -0.76 -16.91
N THR A 82 8.37 0.02 -17.34
CA THR A 82 9.58 0.29 -16.54
C THR A 82 9.25 0.96 -15.20
N VAL A 83 8.40 1.99 -15.20
CA VAL A 83 7.97 2.69 -13.98
C VAL A 83 7.25 1.73 -13.03
N LEU A 84 6.31 0.93 -13.53
CA LEU A 84 5.59 -0.04 -12.72
C LEU A 84 6.51 -1.12 -12.17
N LEU A 85 7.45 -1.65 -12.94
CA LEU A 85 8.40 -2.66 -12.46
C LEU A 85 9.26 -2.12 -11.31
N ILE A 86 9.80 -0.91 -11.47
CA ILE A 86 10.65 -0.26 -10.45
C ILE A 86 9.84 0.07 -9.19
N LEU A 87 8.63 0.60 -9.34
CA LEU A 87 7.79 1.04 -8.21
C LEU A 87 6.90 -0.07 -7.64
N SER A 88 6.86 -1.24 -8.26
CA SER A 88 6.05 -2.38 -7.82
C SER A 88 6.16 -2.71 -6.33
N PRO A 89 7.35 -2.73 -5.67
CA PRO A 89 7.42 -2.99 -4.23
C PRO A 89 6.81 -1.86 -3.40
N LEU A 90 6.93 -0.61 -3.83
CA LEU A 90 6.32 0.52 -3.13
C LEU A 90 4.79 0.45 -3.27
N ILE A 91 4.28 0.24 -4.49
CA ILE A 91 2.84 0.14 -4.76
C ILE A 91 2.23 -0.97 -3.90
N PHE A 92 2.84 -2.15 -3.87
CA PHE A 92 2.35 -3.27 -3.05
C PHE A 92 2.33 -2.96 -1.55
N ARG A 93 3.38 -2.32 -1.03
CA ARG A 93 3.49 -2.02 0.40
C ARG A 93 2.50 -0.95 0.83
N TYR A 94 2.42 0.14 0.06
CA TYR A 94 1.54 1.26 0.38
C TYR A 94 0.09 0.95 0.12
N SER A 95 -0.26 0.16 -0.90
CA SER A 95 -1.66 -0.21 -1.14
C SER A 95 -2.28 -0.96 0.05
N ARG A 96 -1.53 -1.92 0.61
CA ARG A 96 -1.93 -2.67 1.81
C ARG A 96 -1.94 -1.80 3.06
N ALA A 97 -0.94 -0.93 3.23
CA ALA A 97 -0.90 -0.01 4.36
C ALA A 97 -2.07 0.98 4.35
N ILE A 98 -2.37 1.58 3.20
CA ILE A 98 -3.50 2.50 3.03
C ILE A 98 -4.81 1.79 3.37
N TRP A 99 -5.06 0.61 2.78
CA TRP A 99 -6.26 -0.17 3.07
C TRP A 99 -6.41 -0.46 4.56
N MET A 100 -5.36 -0.97 5.22
CA MET A 100 -5.40 -1.29 6.64
C MET A 100 -5.65 -0.07 7.55
N HIS A 101 -5.07 1.09 7.22
CA HIS A 101 -5.31 2.32 7.99
C HIS A 101 -6.71 2.89 7.75
N LEU A 102 -7.25 2.75 6.53
CA LEU A 102 -8.61 3.15 6.20
C LEU A 102 -9.64 2.24 6.88
N ASP A 103 -9.46 0.93 6.78
CA ASP A 103 -10.30 -0.08 7.43
C ASP A 103 -10.35 0.12 8.94
N GLU A 104 -9.22 0.36 9.59
CA GLU A 104 -9.17 0.67 11.03
C GLU A 104 -9.78 2.04 11.39
N LEU A 105 -9.96 2.93 10.42
CA LEU A 105 -10.66 4.21 10.62
C LEU A 105 -12.17 4.04 10.46
N LEU A 106 -12.60 3.18 9.52
CA LEU A 106 -14.02 2.90 9.23
C LEU A 106 -14.63 1.94 10.25
N ASP A 107 -13.91 0.88 10.62
CA ASP A 107 -14.28 -0.10 11.64
C ASP A 107 -13.11 -0.36 12.59
N PRO A 108 -12.93 0.51 13.61
CA PRO A 108 -11.87 0.35 14.60
C PRO A 108 -12.00 -0.96 15.36
N ARG A 109 -10.91 -1.71 15.47
CA ARG A 109 -10.89 -2.92 16.28
C ARG A 109 -11.05 -2.54 17.75
N ARG A 110 -12.01 -3.18 18.41
CA ARG A 110 -12.19 -3.03 19.86
C ARG A 110 -10.91 -3.46 20.57
N PRO A 111 -10.41 -2.69 21.54
CA PRO A 111 -9.27 -3.12 22.33
C PRO A 111 -9.59 -4.41 23.08
N PRO A 112 -8.62 -5.33 23.23
CA PRO A 112 -8.79 -6.47 24.11
C PRO A 112 -9.15 -5.94 25.50
N LYS A 113 -10.20 -6.50 26.11
CA LYS A 113 -10.58 -6.11 27.48
C LYS A 113 -9.37 -6.32 28.39
N PRO A 114 -8.97 -5.34 29.21
CA PRO A 114 -8.08 -5.64 30.31
C PRO A 114 -8.78 -6.67 31.20
N GLY A 115 -8.13 -7.82 31.38
CA GLY A 115 -8.53 -8.82 32.37
C GLY A 115 -8.16 -8.38 33.78
#